data_AF-A0A0Q8DQU5-F1
#
_entry.id   AF-A0A0Q8DQU5-F1
#
_cell.length_a   1.000
_cell.length_b   1.000
_cell.length_c   1.000
_cell.angle_alpha   90.00
_cell.angle_beta   90.00
_cell.angle_gamma   90.00
#
_symmetry.space_group_name_H-M   'P 1'
#
loop_
_entity.id
_entity.type
_entity.pdbx_description
1 polymer ?
#
loop_
_entity_poly.entity_id
_entity_poly.type
_entity_poly.pdbx_seq_one_letter_code
_entity_poly.pdbx_strand_id
1 'polypeptide(L)'
;MPPISSSPDAAPANDANGSQAARAVTHVAAPFWRVLATSGYGLWAWLGMALVLGRPDGRSGTLVPLAAGLVLAGFGLMLACLPGRGAAHDWYGWQPYRDSRPTRAALLAFVTYLPMLGVAGLARGDNDFWATRLAGAALALCSLASLAYNHYDHRRRWVRPAPPPPSRQFPLRRVLFAGYAGGLCLWAITVAQGQQGSPFLGMPWLAVLLALALATWVTEVRAWRSLERRRPARTAVLRSARWVSTLLAYAVPALAIVLAMWIHTPLLAAAVAAPSCLLGRWLEQRQFAAVRRNDIIR
;
A
#
# COMPACT_ATOMS: atom_id res chain seq x y z
N MET A 1 -33.64 -53.71 33.57
CA MET A 1 -32.60 -53.15 32.68
C MET A 1 -33.04 -51.76 32.25
N PRO A 2 -32.37 -50.68 32.69
CA PRO A 2 -32.69 -49.33 32.25
C PRO A 2 -32.09 -49.05 30.85
N PRO A 3 -32.62 -48.08 30.09
CA PRO A 3 -32.11 -47.71 28.77
C PRO A 3 -30.84 -46.86 28.86
N ILE A 4 -29.92 -47.09 27.93
CA ILE A 4 -28.68 -46.36 27.73
C ILE A 4 -29.02 -44.99 27.13
N SER A 5 -28.78 -43.92 27.88
CA SER A 5 -28.82 -42.56 27.35
C SER A 5 -27.54 -42.30 26.54
N SER A 6 -27.61 -42.36 25.21
CA SER A 6 -26.58 -41.78 24.35
C SER A 6 -26.84 -40.28 24.22
N SER A 7 -26.08 -39.46 24.96
CA SER A 7 -26.03 -38.00 24.76
C SER A 7 -25.22 -37.71 23.49
N PRO A 8 -25.78 -37.05 22.46
CA PRO A 8 -25.06 -36.68 21.26
C PRO A 8 -24.73 -35.19 21.28
N ASP A 9 -23.93 -34.70 22.23
CA ASP A 9 -23.51 -33.29 22.23
C ASP A 9 -22.13 -33.14 22.88
N ALA A 10 -21.10 -33.53 22.14
CA ALA A 10 -19.73 -33.11 22.44
C ALA A 10 -19.02 -32.69 21.15
N ALA A 11 -18.88 -31.36 21.01
CA ALA A 11 -18.14 -30.56 20.02
C ALA A 11 -18.99 -29.98 18.86
N PRO A 12 -18.85 -28.66 18.56
CA PRO A 12 -17.54 -28.06 18.27
C PRO A 12 -17.31 -26.69 18.94
N ALA A 13 -16.67 -26.70 20.12
CA ALA A 13 -16.00 -25.50 20.63
C ALA A 13 -14.74 -25.13 19.79
N ASN A 14 -14.24 -26.07 18.98
CA ASN A 14 -13.02 -25.90 18.20
C ASN A 14 -13.20 -24.99 16.97
N ASP A 15 -14.38 -25.01 16.34
CA ASP A 15 -14.68 -24.20 15.14
C ASP A 15 -14.88 -22.71 15.47
N ALA A 16 -15.43 -22.42 16.65
CA ALA A 16 -15.57 -21.07 17.16
C ALA A 16 -14.19 -20.44 17.43
N ASN A 17 -13.26 -21.16 18.07
CA ASN A 17 -11.90 -20.70 18.31
C ASN A 17 -11.09 -20.56 17.02
N GLY A 18 -11.19 -21.52 16.09
CA GLY A 18 -10.55 -21.44 14.78
C GLY A 18 -11.04 -20.23 13.96
N SER A 19 -12.35 -19.96 13.99
CA SER A 19 -12.94 -18.80 13.30
C SER A 19 -12.61 -17.46 13.97
N GLN A 20 -12.46 -17.41 15.30
CA GLN A 20 -12.04 -16.21 16.03
C GLN A 20 -10.54 -15.91 15.86
N ALA A 21 -9.68 -16.93 15.92
CA ALA A 21 -8.25 -16.80 15.63
C ALA A 21 -8.02 -16.38 14.17
N ALA A 22 -8.75 -16.96 13.21
CA ALA A 22 -8.70 -16.55 11.81
C ALA A 22 -9.22 -15.12 11.60
N ARG A 23 -10.25 -14.68 12.34
CA ARG A 23 -10.73 -13.28 12.34
C ARG A 23 -9.71 -12.32 12.95
N ALA A 24 -9.02 -12.72 14.02
CA ALA A 24 -7.98 -11.91 14.66
C ALA A 24 -6.77 -11.72 13.73
N VAL A 25 -6.26 -12.81 13.13
CA VAL A 25 -5.14 -12.77 12.18
C VAL A 25 -5.49 -11.91 10.95
N THR A 26 -6.70 -12.07 10.41
CA THR A 26 -7.14 -11.27 9.25
C THR A 26 -7.28 -9.79 9.57
N HIS A 27 -7.72 -9.42 10.77
CA HIS A 27 -7.75 -8.01 11.20
C HIS A 27 -6.36 -7.38 11.32
N VAL A 28 -5.36 -8.16 11.72
CA VAL A 28 -3.99 -7.68 11.87
C VAL A 28 -3.26 -7.60 10.52
N ALA A 29 -3.52 -8.58 9.65
CA ALA A 29 -2.86 -8.70 8.37
C ALA A 29 -3.48 -7.79 7.29
N ALA A 30 -4.80 -7.53 7.31
CA ALA A 30 -5.48 -6.67 6.34
C ALA A 30 -4.82 -5.29 6.11
N PRO A 31 -4.49 -4.48 7.14
CA PRO A 31 -3.82 -3.20 6.93
C PRO A 31 -2.43 -3.37 6.31
N PHE A 32 -1.70 -4.42 6.67
CA PHE A 32 -0.38 -4.70 6.11
C PHE A 32 -0.45 -4.93 4.59
N TRP A 33 -1.37 -5.78 4.15
CA TRP A 33 -1.57 -6.07 2.74
C TRP A 33 -2.03 -4.86 1.93
N ARG A 34 -2.83 -3.97 2.53
CA ARG A 34 -3.22 -2.71 1.89
C ARG A 34 -2.03 -1.80 1.68
N VAL A 35 -1.15 -1.69 2.68
CA VAL A 35 0.10 -0.94 2.57
C VAL A 35 0.94 -1.51 1.42
N LEU A 36 1.11 -2.84 1.39
CA LEU A 36 1.87 -3.55 0.37
C LEU A 36 1.32 -3.35 -1.05
N ALA A 37 -0.01 -3.44 -1.21
CA ALA A 37 -0.66 -3.21 -2.49
C ALA A 37 -0.52 -1.75 -2.94
N THR A 38 -0.69 -0.79 -2.02
CA THR A 38 -0.51 0.64 -2.35
C THR A 38 0.92 0.97 -2.74
N SER A 39 1.93 0.37 -2.11
CA SER A 39 3.33 0.54 -2.53
C SER A 39 3.59 -0.10 -3.89
N GLY A 40 2.96 -1.25 -4.21
CA GLY A 40 3.05 -1.87 -5.53
C GLY A 40 2.51 -0.98 -6.66
N TYR A 41 1.32 -0.39 -6.48
CA TYR A 41 0.80 0.58 -7.45
C TYR A 41 1.65 1.85 -7.56
N GLY A 42 2.20 2.33 -6.44
CA GLY A 42 3.12 3.47 -6.46
C GLY A 42 4.44 3.15 -7.18
N LEU A 43 4.94 1.93 -7.04
CA LEU A 43 6.13 1.44 -7.73
C LEU A 43 5.89 1.39 -9.25
N TRP A 44 4.75 0.84 -9.69
CA TRP A 44 4.35 0.84 -11.09
C TRP A 44 4.13 2.25 -11.65
N ALA A 45 3.60 3.19 -10.86
CA ALA A 45 3.43 4.57 -11.29
C ALA A 45 4.78 5.24 -11.59
N TRP A 46 5.75 5.09 -10.68
CA TRP A 46 7.09 5.62 -10.88
C TRP A 46 7.85 4.93 -12.01
N LEU A 47 7.74 3.61 -12.11
CA LEU A 47 8.34 2.86 -13.22
C LEU A 47 7.75 3.29 -14.57
N GLY A 48 6.43 3.44 -14.66
CA GLY A 48 5.76 3.94 -15.86
C GLY A 48 6.20 5.34 -16.25
N MET A 49 6.37 6.24 -15.27
CA MET A 49 6.90 7.59 -15.50
C MET A 49 8.35 7.57 -15.98
N ALA A 50 9.20 6.72 -15.40
CA ALA A 50 10.57 6.54 -15.85
C ALA A 50 10.60 6.04 -17.31
N LEU A 51 9.72 5.11 -17.67
CA LEU A 51 9.62 4.57 -19.03
C LEU A 51 9.18 5.63 -20.05
N VAL A 52 8.28 6.55 -19.67
CA VAL A 52 7.91 7.70 -20.53
C VAL A 52 9.13 8.55 -20.84
N LEU A 53 10.07 8.68 -19.90
CA LEU A 53 11.33 9.38 -20.08
C LEU A 53 12.37 8.56 -20.85
N GLY A 54 12.07 7.31 -21.23
CA GLY A 54 12.99 6.39 -21.91
C GLY A 54 13.94 5.65 -20.97
N ARG A 55 13.64 5.58 -19.66
CA ARG A 55 14.49 4.96 -18.63
C ARG A 55 13.73 3.86 -17.89
N PRO A 56 14.40 2.94 -17.16
CA PRO A 56 15.85 2.74 -17.02
C PRO A 56 16.48 2.02 -18.22
N ASP A 57 17.81 2.04 -18.29
CA ASP A 57 18.56 1.38 -19.36
C ASP A 57 18.67 -0.13 -19.07
N GLY A 58 18.32 -0.97 -20.05
CA GLY A 58 18.43 -2.41 -19.94
C GLY A 58 17.18 -3.14 -19.43
N ARG A 59 17.03 -4.39 -19.89
CA ARG A 59 15.86 -5.24 -19.64
C ARG A 59 15.65 -5.57 -18.16
N SER A 60 16.72 -5.81 -17.42
CA SER A 60 16.66 -6.11 -15.97
C SER A 60 16.20 -4.90 -15.15
N GLY A 61 16.58 -3.68 -15.56
CA GLY A 61 16.17 -2.43 -14.92
C GLY A 61 14.65 -2.23 -14.98
N THR A 62 13.98 -2.73 -16.01
CA THR A 62 12.51 -2.66 -16.14
C THR A 62 11.81 -3.86 -15.49
N LEU A 63 12.29 -5.09 -15.74
CA LEU A 63 11.57 -6.30 -15.32
C LEU A 63 11.58 -6.55 -13.81
N VAL A 64 12.69 -6.25 -13.12
CA VAL A 64 12.78 -6.47 -11.66
C VAL A 64 11.81 -5.59 -10.87
N PRO A 65 11.75 -4.26 -11.07
CA PRO A 65 10.74 -3.43 -10.39
C PRO A 65 9.31 -3.76 -10.83
N LEU A 66 9.11 -4.17 -12.08
CA LEU A 66 7.81 -4.61 -12.56
C LEU A 66 7.32 -5.88 -11.84
N ALA A 67 8.19 -6.87 -11.69
CA ALA A 67 7.93 -8.12 -10.98
C ALA A 67 7.75 -7.90 -9.48
N ALA A 68 8.59 -7.06 -8.85
CA ALA A 68 8.40 -6.67 -7.46
C ALA A 68 7.03 -6.01 -7.25
N GLY A 69 6.65 -5.08 -8.15
CA GLY A 69 5.34 -4.45 -8.13
C GLY A 69 4.19 -5.43 -8.33
N LEU A 70 4.36 -6.45 -9.18
CA LEU A 70 3.41 -7.55 -9.35
C LEU A 70 3.21 -8.32 -8.05
N VAL A 71 4.29 -8.66 -7.36
CA VAL A 71 4.23 -9.36 -6.07
C VAL A 71 3.53 -8.47 -5.02
N LEU A 72 3.96 -7.22 -4.88
CA LEU A 72 3.41 -6.23 -3.95
C LEU A 72 1.89 -5.98 -4.18
N ALA A 73 1.48 -5.73 -5.42
CA ALA A 73 0.09 -5.48 -5.80
C ALA A 73 -0.76 -6.77 -5.83
N GLY A 74 -0.17 -7.87 -6.30
CA GLY A 74 -0.81 -9.18 -6.42
C GLY A 74 -1.24 -9.77 -5.09
N PHE A 75 -0.46 -9.57 -4.01
CA PHE A 75 -0.90 -9.98 -2.67
C PHE A 75 -2.22 -9.32 -2.25
N GLY A 76 -2.42 -8.04 -2.60
CA GLY A 76 -3.68 -7.34 -2.32
C GLY A 76 -4.89 -7.95 -3.05
N LEU A 77 -4.69 -8.39 -4.29
CA LEU A 77 -5.72 -9.02 -5.12
C LEU A 77 -5.97 -10.48 -4.71
N MET A 78 -4.93 -11.25 -4.40
CA MET A 78 -5.08 -12.63 -3.90
C MET A 78 -5.89 -12.68 -2.61
N LEU A 79 -5.70 -11.70 -1.71
CA LEU A 79 -6.54 -11.57 -0.52
C LEU A 79 -7.99 -11.23 -0.84
N ALA A 80 -8.26 -10.45 -1.89
CA ALA A 80 -9.62 -10.20 -2.37
C ALA A 80 -10.30 -11.46 -2.91
N CYS A 81 -9.52 -12.37 -3.50
CA CYS A 81 -10.01 -13.63 -4.03
C CYS A 81 -10.19 -14.73 -2.98
N LEU A 82 -9.66 -14.57 -1.76
CA LEU A 82 -9.73 -15.60 -0.71
C LEU A 82 -11.14 -15.66 -0.07
N PRO A 83 -11.87 -16.79 -0.21
CA PRO A 83 -13.22 -16.94 0.32
C PRO A 83 -13.24 -16.85 1.86
N GLY A 84 -14.25 -16.17 2.42
CA GLY A 84 -14.56 -16.22 3.86
C GLY A 84 -13.78 -15.26 4.77
N ARG A 85 -12.91 -14.39 4.25
CA ARG A 85 -12.14 -13.45 5.06
C ARG A 85 -12.60 -12.00 4.85
N GLY A 86 -13.49 -11.53 5.73
CA GLY A 86 -14.09 -10.17 5.70
C GLY A 86 -13.12 -8.98 5.66
N ALA A 87 -11.82 -9.22 5.86
CA ALA A 87 -10.74 -8.24 5.68
C ALA A 87 -10.61 -7.67 4.26
N ALA A 88 -10.93 -8.47 3.24
CA ALA A 88 -10.73 -8.10 1.84
C ALA A 88 -11.95 -7.38 1.23
N HIS A 89 -13.13 -7.61 1.81
CA HIS A 89 -14.38 -6.90 1.49
C HIS A 89 -14.22 -5.38 1.64
N ASP A 90 -13.50 -4.92 2.65
CA ASP A 90 -13.30 -3.49 2.91
C ASP A 90 -12.48 -2.72 1.84
N TRP A 91 -11.61 -3.41 1.10
CA TRP A 91 -10.63 -2.77 0.23
C TRP A 91 -11.14 -2.63 -1.21
N TYR A 92 -11.46 -3.74 -1.88
CA TYR A 92 -12.05 -3.71 -3.22
C TYR A 92 -13.58 -3.80 -3.23
N GLY A 93 -14.23 -4.07 -2.08
CA GLY A 93 -15.68 -4.21 -2.03
C GLY A 93 -16.22 -5.48 -2.68
N TRP A 94 -15.34 -6.38 -3.12
CA TRP A 94 -15.70 -7.58 -3.87
C TRP A 94 -15.60 -8.80 -2.96
N GLN A 95 -16.63 -9.64 -3.02
CA GLN A 95 -16.70 -10.91 -2.32
C GLN A 95 -16.95 -11.98 -3.40
N PRO A 96 -15.97 -12.84 -3.70
CA PRO A 96 -16.06 -13.83 -4.77
C PRO A 96 -16.92 -15.05 -4.37
N TYR A 97 -18.10 -14.81 -3.80
CA TYR A 97 -19.08 -15.85 -3.49
C TYR A 97 -20.36 -15.61 -4.29
N ARG A 98 -20.94 -16.70 -4.83
CA ARG A 98 -22.18 -16.86 -5.63
C ARG A 98 -22.76 -15.58 -6.26
N ASP A 99 -22.62 -15.47 -7.58
CA ASP A 99 -23.26 -14.48 -8.49
C ASP A 99 -22.90 -12.99 -8.30
N SER A 100 -21.85 -12.71 -7.55
CA SER A 100 -21.34 -11.35 -7.32
C SER A 100 -20.41 -10.88 -8.46
N ARG A 101 -20.89 -9.92 -9.28
CA ARG A 101 -20.09 -9.24 -10.31
C ARG A 101 -18.91 -8.49 -9.67
N PRO A 102 -17.71 -8.48 -10.30
CA PRO A 102 -16.58 -7.70 -9.81
C PRO A 102 -16.95 -6.22 -9.71
N THR A 103 -16.59 -5.60 -8.59
CA THR A 103 -16.79 -4.16 -8.40
C THR A 103 -15.94 -3.38 -9.40
N ARG A 104 -16.34 -2.14 -9.70
CA ARG A 104 -15.56 -1.23 -10.57
C ARG A 104 -14.12 -1.05 -10.08
N ALA A 105 -13.90 -1.10 -8.77
CA ALA A 105 -12.58 -1.05 -8.15
C ALA A 105 -11.73 -2.29 -8.45
N ALA A 106 -12.33 -3.48 -8.39
CA ALA A 106 -11.65 -4.72 -8.77
C ALA A 106 -11.36 -4.76 -10.29
N LEU A 107 -12.31 -4.31 -11.12
CA LEU A 107 -12.11 -4.20 -12.57
C LEU A 107 -10.95 -3.25 -12.93
N LEU A 108 -10.86 -2.08 -12.29
CA LEU A 108 -9.73 -1.17 -12.49
C LEU A 108 -8.40 -1.81 -12.07
N ALA A 109 -8.38 -2.57 -10.98
CA ALA A 109 -7.21 -3.34 -10.60
C ALA A 109 -6.84 -4.37 -11.69
N PHE A 110 -7.79 -5.12 -12.25
CA PHE A 110 -7.50 -6.03 -13.36
C PHE A 110 -6.98 -5.29 -14.60
N VAL A 111 -7.57 -4.13 -14.94
CA VAL A 111 -7.14 -3.30 -16.05
C VAL A 111 -5.69 -2.84 -15.90
N THR A 112 -5.19 -2.61 -14.67
CA THR A 112 -3.77 -2.25 -14.47
C THR A 112 -2.78 -3.36 -14.82
N TYR A 113 -3.20 -4.63 -14.86
CA TYR A 113 -2.32 -5.73 -15.25
C TYR A 113 -2.09 -5.78 -16.77
N LEU A 114 -3.01 -5.26 -17.59
CA LEU A 114 -2.85 -5.19 -19.05
C LEU A 114 -1.62 -4.36 -19.48
N PRO A 115 -1.47 -3.08 -19.08
CA PRO A 115 -0.27 -2.32 -19.42
C PRO A 115 0.98 -2.90 -18.75
N MET A 116 0.85 -3.56 -17.60
CA MET A 116 1.98 -4.26 -16.97
C MET A 116 2.49 -5.42 -17.83
N LEU A 117 1.61 -6.27 -18.37
CA LEU A 117 1.98 -7.33 -19.31
C LEU A 117 2.51 -6.76 -20.62
N GLY A 118 1.94 -5.66 -21.11
CA GLY A 118 2.44 -4.93 -22.27
C GLY A 118 3.88 -4.45 -22.08
N VAL A 119 4.19 -3.81 -20.95
CA VAL A 119 5.56 -3.40 -20.60
C VAL A 119 6.48 -4.62 -20.46
N ALA A 120 6.03 -5.70 -19.84
CA ALA A 120 6.82 -6.94 -19.70
C ALA A 120 7.21 -7.54 -21.05
N GLY A 121 6.27 -7.58 -22.01
CA GLY A 121 6.51 -8.11 -23.35
C GLY A 121 7.35 -7.19 -24.24
N LEU A 122 7.26 -5.87 -24.02
CA LEU A 122 7.98 -4.86 -24.81
C LEU A 122 9.39 -4.54 -24.29
N ALA A 123 9.75 -5.00 -23.08
CA ALA A 123 11.08 -4.77 -22.49
C ALA A 123 12.18 -5.51 -23.28
N ARG A 124 12.73 -4.85 -24.32
CA ARG A 124 13.74 -5.40 -25.24
C ARG A 124 15.17 -4.95 -24.98
N GLY A 125 15.41 -4.09 -23.99
CA GLY A 125 16.75 -3.60 -23.64
C GLY A 125 16.87 -2.08 -23.82
N ASP A 126 16.45 -1.57 -24.97
CA ASP A 126 16.28 -0.14 -25.23
C ASP A 126 14.82 0.28 -25.08
N ASN A 127 14.58 1.25 -24.18
CA ASN A 127 13.25 1.74 -23.85
C ASN A 127 12.86 3.00 -24.65
N ASP A 128 13.65 3.38 -25.65
CA ASP A 128 13.40 4.51 -26.55
C ASP A 128 12.24 4.26 -27.54
N PHE A 129 11.80 3.02 -27.66
CA PHE A 129 10.68 2.68 -28.54
C PHE A 129 9.39 3.39 -28.07
N TRP A 130 8.66 3.99 -29.00
CA TRP A 130 7.45 4.75 -28.66
C TRP A 130 6.38 3.87 -27.98
N ALA A 131 6.32 2.57 -28.29
CA ALA A 131 5.34 1.67 -27.69
C ALA A 131 5.69 1.33 -26.22
N THR A 132 6.96 1.25 -25.84
CA THR A 132 7.35 1.09 -24.41
C THR A 132 6.98 2.33 -23.61
N ARG A 133 7.17 3.52 -24.19
CA ARG A 133 6.76 4.80 -23.58
C ARG A 133 5.24 4.88 -23.40
N LEU A 134 4.47 4.50 -24.42
CA LEU A 134 3.01 4.51 -24.35
C LEU A 134 2.48 3.49 -23.33
N ALA A 135 3.06 2.27 -23.30
CA ALA A 135 2.71 1.26 -22.30
C ALA A 135 3.09 1.71 -20.88
N GLY A 136 4.23 2.38 -20.72
CA GLY A 136 4.66 3.01 -19.46
C GLY A 136 3.70 4.13 -19.00
N ALA A 137 3.28 5.01 -19.92
CA ALA A 137 2.28 6.04 -19.65
C ALA A 137 0.94 5.42 -19.22
N ALA A 138 0.47 4.39 -19.94
CA ALA A 138 -0.74 3.67 -19.60
C ALA A 138 -0.62 3.00 -18.22
N LEU A 139 0.53 2.39 -17.88
CA LEU A 139 0.79 1.81 -16.56
C LEU A 139 0.73 2.86 -15.45
N ALA A 140 1.35 4.02 -15.66
CA ALA A 140 1.33 5.13 -14.70
C ALA A 140 -0.10 5.69 -14.50
N LEU A 141 -0.84 5.92 -15.58
CA LEU A 141 -2.20 6.41 -15.52
C LEU A 141 -3.15 5.40 -14.86
N CYS A 142 -3.05 4.12 -15.23
CA CYS A 142 -3.92 3.08 -14.68
C CYS A 142 -3.63 2.85 -13.18
N SER A 143 -2.36 2.88 -12.76
CA SER A 143 -1.97 2.72 -11.35
C SER A 143 -2.44 3.91 -10.50
N LEU A 144 -2.28 5.14 -10.99
CA LEU A 144 -2.81 6.35 -10.35
C LEU A 144 -4.35 6.34 -10.29
N ALA A 145 -5.02 5.95 -11.39
CA ALA A 145 -6.48 5.83 -11.44
C ALA A 145 -6.99 4.80 -10.43
N SER A 146 -6.32 3.65 -10.29
CA SER A 146 -6.67 2.62 -9.30
C SER A 146 -6.51 3.12 -7.86
N LEU A 147 -5.45 3.87 -7.57
CA LEU A 147 -5.23 4.48 -6.25
C LEU A 147 -6.29 5.55 -5.92
N ALA A 148 -6.63 6.40 -6.89
CA ALA A 148 -7.65 7.44 -6.73
C ALA A 148 -9.05 6.83 -6.56
N TYR A 149 -9.40 5.85 -7.39
CA TYR A 149 -10.69 5.20 -7.37
C TYR A 149 -10.93 4.40 -6.08
N ASN A 150 -9.94 3.64 -5.60
CA ASN A 150 -10.03 2.94 -4.32
C ASN A 150 -10.23 3.87 -3.12
N HIS A 151 -9.74 5.12 -3.19
CA HIS A 151 -10.02 6.12 -2.17
C HIS A 151 -11.46 6.64 -2.25
N TYR A 152 -11.92 6.96 -3.46
CA TYR A 152 -13.27 7.46 -3.71
C TYR A 152 -14.33 6.43 -3.29
N ASP A 153 -14.17 5.18 -3.72
CA ASP A 153 -15.09 4.09 -3.45
C ASP A 153 -15.15 3.75 -1.94
N HIS A 154 -14.00 3.72 -1.27
CA HIS A 154 -13.96 3.55 0.19
C HIS A 154 -14.64 4.70 0.94
N ARG A 155 -14.53 5.96 0.48
CA ARG A 155 -15.28 7.06 1.09
C ARG A 155 -16.77 6.94 0.83
N ARG A 156 -17.18 6.62 -0.40
CA ARG A 156 -18.59 6.48 -0.79
C ARG A 156 -19.30 5.40 0.02
N ARG A 157 -18.62 4.29 0.31
CA ARG A 157 -19.19 3.17 1.08
C ARG A 157 -19.25 3.44 2.59
N TRP A 158 -18.27 4.14 3.15
CA TRP A 158 -18.08 4.21 4.61
C TRP A 158 -18.35 5.58 5.24
N VAL A 159 -18.51 6.64 4.44
CA VAL A 159 -18.86 7.98 4.92
C VAL A 159 -20.32 8.26 4.50
N ARG A 160 -21.23 8.29 5.48
CA ARG A 160 -22.65 8.73 5.35
C ARG A 160 -22.77 10.07 4.58
N PRO A 161 -23.95 10.40 4.01
CA PRO A 161 -24.13 11.33 2.88
C PRO A 161 -24.07 12.82 3.28
N ALA A 162 -23.11 13.23 4.11
CA ALA A 162 -22.81 14.63 4.30
C ALA A 162 -21.72 15.03 3.30
N PRO A 163 -21.98 15.99 2.38
CA PRO A 163 -20.99 16.39 1.39
C PRO A 163 -19.78 16.97 2.11
N PRO A 164 -18.58 16.37 1.99
CA PRO A 164 -17.38 16.97 2.52
C PRO A 164 -17.05 18.23 1.71
N PRO A 165 -16.49 19.27 2.34
CA PRO A 165 -16.09 20.49 1.64
C PRO A 165 -15.12 20.14 0.49
N PRO A 166 -15.21 20.85 -0.66
CA PRO A 166 -14.46 20.52 -1.89
C PRO A 166 -12.95 20.44 -1.69
N SER A 167 -12.40 21.22 -0.75
CA SER A 167 -10.98 21.22 -0.39
C SER A 167 -10.48 19.96 0.34
N ARG A 168 -11.36 19.06 0.79
CA ARG A 168 -11.02 17.80 1.50
C ARG A 168 -11.20 16.53 0.65
N GLN A 169 -11.51 16.69 -0.64
CA GLN A 169 -11.89 15.60 -1.54
C GLN A 169 -10.70 14.84 -2.15
N PHE A 170 -9.52 15.46 -2.21
CA PHE A 170 -8.40 14.83 -2.91
C PHE A 170 -7.86 13.60 -2.15
N PRO A 171 -7.63 12.46 -2.84
CA PRO A 171 -6.97 11.27 -2.29
C PRO A 171 -5.47 11.49 -2.00
N LEU A 172 -5.06 12.76 -1.86
CA LEU A 172 -3.69 13.22 -1.82
C LEU A 172 -2.86 12.44 -0.80
N ARG A 173 -3.39 12.18 0.40
CA ARG A 173 -2.66 11.42 1.44
C ARG A 173 -2.32 9.99 1.00
N ARG A 174 -3.22 9.31 0.28
CA ARG A 174 -2.96 7.94 -0.21
C ARG A 174 -2.01 7.97 -1.40
N VAL A 175 -2.18 8.92 -2.32
CA VAL A 175 -1.31 9.08 -3.49
C VAL A 175 0.10 9.45 -3.07
N LEU A 176 0.27 10.43 -2.16
CA LEU A 176 1.56 10.81 -1.60
C LEU A 176 2.23 9.63 -0.89
N PHE A 177 1.48 8.86 -0.10
CA PHE A 177 2.03 7.67 0.56
C PHE A 177 2.44 6.59 -0.44
N ALA A 178 1.59 6.28 -1.43
CA ALA A 178 1.88 5.30 -2.46
C ALA A 178 3.13 5.72 -3.27
N GLY A 179 3.22 7.00 -3.65
CA GLY A 179 4.39 7.56 -4.33
C GLY A 179 5.65 7.49 -3.47
N TYR A 180 5.55 7.77 -2.17
CA TYR A 180 6.68 7.69 -1.25
C TYR A 180 7.17 6.24 -1.05
N ALA A 181 6.27 5.34 -0.65
CA ALA A 181 6.60 3.94 -0.38
C ALA A 181 7.03 3.21 -1.66
N GLY A 182 6.32 3.42 -2.77
CA GLY A 182 6.69 2.88 -4.09
C GLY A 182 8.03 3.43 -4.58
N GLY A 183 8.30 4.72 -4.35
CA GLY A 183 9.58 5.33 -4.69
C GLY A 183 10.76 4.80 -3.85
N LEU A 184 10.55 4.55 -2.56
CA LEU A 184 11.54 3.87 -1.69
C LEU A 184 11.81 2.44 -2.16
N CYS A 185 10.77 1.69 -2.54
CA CYS A 185 10.95 0.35 -3.12
C CYS A 185 11.71 0.40 -4.44
N LEU A 186 11.39 1.36 -5.32
CA LEU A 186 12.10 1.54 -6.59
C LEU A 186 13.58 1.82 -6.33
N TRP A 187 13.87 2.73 -5.40
CA TRP A 187 15.24 3.06 -5.00
C TRP A 187 16.00 1.84 -4.47
N ALA A 188 15.39 1.06 -3.58
CA ALA A 188 16.01 -0.16 -3.04
C ALA A 188 16.33 -1.18 -4.14
N ILE A 189 15.43 -1.35 -5.10
CA ILE A 189 15.64 -2.24 -6.24
C ILE A 189 16.79 -1.73 -7.12
N THR A 190 16.78 -0.45 -7.47
CA THR A 190 17.80 0.13 -8.36
C THR A 190 19.19 0.11 -7.74
N VAL A 191 19.27 0.31 -6.42
CA VAL A 191 20.51 0.22 -5.66
C VAL A 191 21.01 -1.22 -5.60
N ALA A 192 20.12 -2.19 -5.36
CA ALA A 192 20.46 -3.61 -5.35
C ALA A 192 20.91 -4.12 -6.73
N GLN A 193 20.44 -3.49 -7.82
CA GLN A 193 20.86 -3.77 -9.18
C GLN A 193 22.16 -3.05 -9.59
N GLY A 194 22.77 -2.24 -8.70
CA GLY A 194 23.98 -1.48 -9.01
C GLY A 194 23.77 -0.33 -10.00
N GLN A 195 22.52 0.08 -10.30
CA GLN A 195 22.21 1.15 -11.27
C GLN A 195 22.27 2.57 -10.65
N GLN A 196 23.18 2.77 -9.70
CA GLN A 196 23.32 4.00 -8.91
C GLN A 196 23.82 5.20 -9.73
N GLY A 197 24.36 4.96 -10.93
CA GLY A 197 24.86 5.98 -11.86
C GLY A 197 23.80 6.57 -12.80
N SER A 198 22.53 6.15 -12.73
CA SER A 198 21.51 6.74 -13.62
C SER A 198 21.15 8.17 -13.16
N PRO A 199 21.21 9.18 -14.05
CA PRO A 199 20.96 10.59 -13.67
C PRO A 199 19.53 10.82 -13.14
N PHE A 200 18.60 9.91 -13.46
CA PHE A 200 17.22 9.96 -12.99
C PHE A 200 17.04 9.48 -11.54
N LEU A 201 17.86 8.54 -11.06
CA LEU A 201 17.74 7.92 -9.73
C LEU A 201 18.86 8.34 -8.75
N GLY A 202 19.66 9.33 -9.14
CA GLY A 202 20.72 9.91 -8.30
C GLY A 202 20.21 10.89 -7.24
N MET A 203 20.97 11.97 -6.98
CA MET A 203 20.59 12.99 -5.99
C MET A 203 19.20 13.62 -6.16
N PRO A 204 18.69 13.96 -7.37
CA PRO A 204 17.37 14.58 -7.48
C PRO A 204 16.24 13.64 -7.04
N TRP A 205 16.40 12.33 -7.26
CA TRP A 205 15.44 11.33 -6.81
C TRP A 205 15.34 11.23 -5.29
N LEU A 206 16.49 11.22 -4.62
CA LEU A 206 16.55 11.22 -3.15
C LEU A 206 15.93 12.50 -2.57
N ALA A 207 16.12 13.65 -3.21
CA ALA A 207 15.46 14.90 -2.83
C ALA A 207 13.93 14.83 -3.01
N VAL A 208 13.44 14.23 -4.10
CA VAL A 208 12.01 13.96 -4.31
C VAL A 208 11.46 13.04 -3.22
N LEU A 209 12.17 11.97 -2.85
CA LEU A 209 11.75 11.07 -1.77
C LEU A 209 11.70 11.77 -0.42
N LEU A 210 12.65 12.65 -0.10
CA LEU A 210 12.62 13.48 1.11
C LEU A 210 11.45 14.46 1.10
N ALA A 211 11.20 15.12 -0.03
CA ALA A 211 10.06 16.02 -0.18
C ALA A 211 8.73 15.28 0.01
N LEU A 212 8.61 14.06 -0.53
CA LEU A 212 7.46 13.18 -0.33
C LEU A 212 7.32 12.71 1.12
N ALA A 213 8.42 12.36 1.79
CA ALA A 213 8.42 12.03 3.21
C ALA A 213 7.89 13.19 4.06
N LEU A 214 8.33 14.42 3.76
CA LEU A 214 7.85 15.61 4.45
C LEU A 214 6.37 15.90 4.15
N ALA A 215 5.96 15.81 2.88
CA ALA A 215 4.58 16.04 2.48
C ALA A 215 3.62 15.04 3.15
N THR A 216 3.98 13.75 3.13
CA THR A 216 3.21 12.69 3.81
C THR A 216 3.15 12.94 5.32
N TRP A 217 4.28 13.24 5.96
CA TRP A 217 4.36 13.62 7.37
C TRP A 217 3.39 14.75 7.73
N VAL A 218 3.44 15.87 7.00
CA VAL A 218 2.59 17.05 7.26
C VAL A 218 1.11 16.71 7.14
N THR A 219 0.72 15.94 6.12
CA THR A 219 -0.68 15.53 5.95
C THR A 219 -1.17 14.62 7.08
N GLU A 220 -0.28 13.79 7.62
CA GLU A 220 -0.60 12.85 8.68
C GLU A 220 -0.67 13.54 10.05
N VAL A 221 0.24 14.47 10.34
CA VAL A 221 0.18 15.34 11.53
C VAL A 221 -1.12 16.14 11.53
N ARG A 222 -1.52 16.71 10.39
CA ARG A 222 -2.81 17.43 10.26
C ARG A 222 -3.99 16.51 10.53
N ALA A 223 -3.98 15.28 10.02
CA ALA A 223 -5.03 14.30 10.25
C ALA A 223 -5.15 13.93 11.73
N TRP A 224 -4.03 13.63 12.39
CA TRP A 224 -3.99 13.34 13.82
C TRP A 224 -4.44 14.52 14.68
N ARG A 225 -3.97 15.75 14.40
CA ARG A 225 -4.43 16.95 15.13
C ARG A 225 -5.94 17.13 15.00
N SER A 226 -6.51 16.83 13.83
CA SER A 226 -7.97 16.90 13.63
C SER A 226 -8.73 15.85 14.43
N LEU A 227 -8.13 14.69 14.65
CA LEU A 227 -8.70 13.61 15.45
C LEU A 227 -8.54 13.87 16.95
N GLU A 228 -7.39 14.39 17.38
CA GLU A 228 -7.13 14.78 18.77
C GLU A 228 -8.11 15.85 19.23
N ARG A 229 -8.39 16.86 18.38
CA ARG A 229 -9.45 17.86 18.67
C ARG A 229 -10.83 17.25 18.84
N ARG A 230 -11.14 16.17 18.11
CA ARG A 230 -12.44 15.50 18.19
C ARG A 230 -12.49 14.47 19.32
N ARG A 231 -11.35 13.91 19.74
CA ARG A 231 -11.26 12.74 20.64
C ARG A 231 -9.99 12.75 21.51
N PRO A 232 -9.81 13.74 22.40
CA PRO A 232 -8.56 13.95 23.13
C PRO A 232 -8.19 12.78 24.05
N ALA A 233 -9.16 12.22 24.79
CA ALA A 233 -8.91 11.13 25.74
C ALA A 233 -8.43 9.83 25.06
N ARG A 234 -8.96 9.51 23.86
CA ARG A 234 -8.59 8.28 23.13
C ARG A 234 -7.24 8.42 22.43
N THR A 235 -6.90 9.62 21.96
CA THR A 235 -5.61 9.87 21.32
C THR A 235 -4.46 9.95 22.33
N ALA A 236 -4.73 10.32 23.59
CA ALA A 236 -3.72 10.38 24.65
C ALA A 236 -3.08 9.00 24.95
N VAL A 237 -3.89 7.94 25.01
CA VAL A 237 -3.44 6.56 25.29
C VAL A 237 -2.50 6.02 24.21
N LEU A 238 -2.64 6.50 22.96
CA LEU A 238 -1.85 6.04 21.81
C LEU A 238 -0.65 6.95 21.50
N ARG A 239 -0.35 7.94 22.35
CA ARG A 239 0.68 8.95 22.08
C ARG A 239 2.06 8.33 21.91
N SER A 240 2.47 7.40 22.77
CA SER A 240 3.76 6.70 22.70
C SER A 240 3.85 5.79 21.47
N ALA A 241 2.80 5.00 21.21
CA ALA A 241 2.72 4.13 20.03
C ALA A 241 2.78 4.94 18.72
N ARG A 242 2.19 6.14 18.70
CA ARG A 242 2.27 7.06 17.57
C ARG A 242 3.71 7.49 17.32
N TRP A 243 4.45 7.90 18.35
CA TRP A 243 5.87 8.29 18.23
C TRP A 243 6.71 7.19 17.58
N VAL A 244 6.53 5.94 18.00
CA VAL A 244 7.22 4.78 17.40
C VAL A 244 6.86 4.63 15.92
N SER A 245 5.57 4.67 15.57
CA SER A 245 5.14 4.53 14.17
C SER A 245 5.68 5.65 13.28
N THR A 246 5.74 6.88 13.82
CA THR A 246 6.25 8.05 13.11
C THR A 246 7.75 7.99 12.89
N LEU A 247 8.50 7.50 13.89
CA LEU A 247 9.95 7.31 13.76
C LEU A 247 10.26 6.27 12.68
N LEU A 248 9.57 5.12 12.72
CA LEU A 248 9.75 4.05 11.73
C LEU A 248 9.34 4.47 10.32
N ALA A 249 8.22 5.21 10.19
CA ALA A 249 7.67 5.53 8.88
C ALA A 249 8.41 6.67 8.14
N TYR A 250 9.01 7.60 8.88
CA TYR A 250 9.56 8.83 8.30
C TYR A 250 10.98 9.15 8.75
N ALA A 251 11.30 9.03 10.04
CA ALA A 251 12.61 9.42 10.55
C ALA A 251 13.72 8.45 10.12
N VAL A 252 13.48 7.13 10.27
CA VAL A 252 14.44 6.10 9.87
C VAL A 252 14.71 6.13 8.34
N PRO A 253 13.69 6.17 7.47
CA PRO A 253 13.92 6.30 6.03
C PRO A 253 14.59 7.64 5.64
N ALA A 254 14.23 8.75 6.27
CA ALA A 254 14.84 10.05 5.97
C ALA A 254 16.32 10.07 6.38
N LEU A 255 16.65 9.53 7.56
CA LEU A 255 18.03 9.38 8.01
C LEU A 255 18.82 8.48 7.06
N ALA A 256 18.23 7.36 6.63
CA ALA A 256 18.85 6.46 5.66
C ALA A 256 19.12 7.16 4.32
N ILE A 257 18.19 7.96 3.81
CA ILE A 257 18.39 8.75 2.59
C ILE A 257 19.54 9.76 2.75
N VAL A 258 19.58 10.49 3.88
CA VAL A 258 20.67 11.45 4.16
C VAL A 258 22.02 10.74 4.29
N LEU A 259 22.07 9.60 4.97
CA LEU A 259 23.26 8.76 5.07
C LEU A 259 23.71 8.25 3.70
N ALA A 260 22.77 7.87 2.82
CA ALA A 260 23.09 7.47 1.46
C ALA A 260 23.68 8.60 0.62
N MET A 261 23.23 9.85 0.83
CA MET A 261 23.82 11.03 0.18
C MET A 261 25.25 11.31 0.68
N TRP A 262 25.56 11.01 1.94
CA TRP A 262 26.84 11.36 2.56
C TRP A 262 27.88 10.23 2.49
N ILE A 263 27.50 8.99 2.81
CA ILE A 263 28.44 7.90 3.14
C ILE A 263 28.69 6.96 1.94
N HIS A 264 28.09 7.20 0.77
CA HIS A 264 28.27 6.35 -0.43
C HIS A 264 27.95 4.86 -0.19
N THR A 265 27.15 4.54 0.84
CA THR A 265 26.69 3.18 1.18
C THR A 265 25.18 3.01 0.95
N PRO A 266 24.70 3.18 -0.30
CA PRO A 266 23.27 3.24 -0.59
C PRO A 266 22.54 1.91 -0.32
N LEU A 267 23.24 0.77 -0.38
CA LEU A 267 22.62 -0.56 -0.25
C LEU A 267 22.02 -0.81 1.13
N LEU A 268 22.82 -0.59 2.19
CA LEU A 268 22.36 -0.76 3.57
C LEU A 268 21.27 0.25 3.92
N ALA A 269 21.43 1.50 3.47
CA ALA A 269 20.44 2.55 3.66
C ALA A 269 19.08 2.18 3.02
N ALA A 270 19.08 1.70 1.78
CA ALA A 270 17.87 1.33 1.09
C ALA A 270 17.21 0.06 1.66
N ALA A 271 18.03 -0.92 2.06
CA ALA A 271 17.58 -2.15 2.71
C ALA A 271 16.88 -1.89 4.06
N VAL A 272 17.22 -0.80 4.76
CA VAL A 272 16.56 -0.40 6.01
C VAL A 272 15.37 0.53 5.78
N ALA A 273 15.46 1.46 4.82
CA ALA A 273 14.44 2.48 4.59
C ALA A 273 13.09 1.91 4.11
N ALA A 274 13.10 0.96 3.16
CA ALA A 274 11.87 0.38 2.63
C ALA A 274 11.09 -0.44 3.69
N PRO A 275 11.69 -1.42 4.41
CA PRO A 275 10.96 -2.19 5.40
C PRO A 275 10.54 -1.36 6.62
N SER A 276 11.37 -0.42 7.08
CA SER A 276 11.01 0.48 8.20
C SER A 276 9.78 1.33 7.87
N CYS A 277 9.69 1.86 6.64
CA CYS A 277 8.54 2.60 6.16
C CYS A 277 7.25 1.76 6.18
N LEU A 278 7.32 0.54 5.62
CA LEU A 278 6.17 -0.38 5.55
C LEU A 278 5.68 -0.80 6.95
N LEU A 279 6.61 -1.13 7.85
CA LEU A 279 6.32 -1.47 9.26
C LEU A 279 5.69 -0.29 10.01
N GLY A 280 6.26 0.90 9.87
CA GLY A 280 5.75 2.12 10.50
C GLY A 280 4.32 2.43 10.06
N ARG A 281 4.04 2.32 8.75
CA ARG A 281 2.70 2.56 8.22
C ARG A 281 1.69 1.51 8.65
N TRP A 282 2.10 0.25 8.74
CA TRP A 282 1.25 -0.82 9.25
C TRP A 282 0.83 -0.58 10.71
N LEU A 283 1.78 -0.21 11.58
CA LEU A 283 1.51 0.13 12.98
C LEU A 283 0.54 1.31 13.08
N GLU A 284 0.73 2.34 12.27
CA GLU A 284 -0.12 3.52 12.26
C GLU A 284 -1.57 3.18 11.83
N GLN A 285 -1.73 2.34 10.80
CA GLN A 285 -3.07 1.89 10.38
C GLN A 285 -3.78 1.09 11.47
N ARG A 286 -3.06 0.27 12.24
CA ARG A 286 -3.63 -0.45 13.39
C ARG A 286 -4.10 0.52 14.48
N GLN A 287 -3.34 1.57 14.76
CA GLN A 287 -3.72 2.59 15.75
C GLN A 287 -4.98 3.36 15.32
N PHE A 288 -5.05 3.80 14.06
CA PHE A 288 -6.25 4.45 13.53
C PHE A 288 -7.49 3.54 13.58
N ALA A 289 -7.34 2.25 13.28
CA ALA A 289 -8.41 1.28 13.39
C ALA A 289 -8.88 1.13 14.84
N ALA A 290 -7.97 1.10 15.82
CA ALA A 290 -8.29 1.03 17.24
C ALA A 290 -9.11 2.24 17.72
N VAL A 291 -8.77 3.46 17.29
CA VAL A 291 -9.53 4.68 17.64
C VAL A 291 -10.95 4.67 17.05
N ARG A 292 -11.13 4.06 15.86
CA ARG A 292 -12.40 4.04 15.12
C ARG A 292 -13.35 2.92 15.57
N ARG A 293 -12.82 1.78 16.04
CA ARG A 293 -13.63 0.59 16.39
C ARG A 293 -14.48 0.76 17.66
N ASN A 294 -14.06 1.59 18.62
CA ASN A 294 -14.82 1.91 19.84
C ASN A 294 -16.05 2.82 19.61
N ASP A 295 -16.56 2.90 18.39
CA ASP A 295 -17.81 3.57 18.02
C ASP A 295 -18.96 2.59 17.75
N ILE A 296 -18.70 1.28 17.62
CA ILE A 296 -19.70 0.27 17.24
C ILE A 296 -20.30 -0.45 18.48
N ILE A 297 -19.74 -0.22 19.67
CA ILE A 297 -20.19 -0.83 20.94
C ILE A 297 -20.86 0.22 21.85
N ARG A 298 -21.56 1.20 21.26
CA ARG A 298 -22.47 2.08 22.00
C ARG A 298 -23.79 2.19 21.26
#